data_AF-A0A932JM29-F1
#
_entry.id   AF-A0A932JM29-F1
#
_cell.length_a   1.000
_cell.length_b   1.000
_cell.length_c   1.000
_cell.angle_alpha   90.00
_cell.angle_beta   90.00
_cell.angle_gamma   90.00
#
_symmetry.space_group_name_H-M   'P 1'
#
loop_
_entity.id
_entity.type
_entity.pdbx_description
1 polymer ?
#
loop_
_entity_poly.entity_id
_entity_poly.type
_entity_poly.pdbx_seq_one_letter_code
_entity_poly.pdbx_strand_id
1 'polypeptide(L)'
;MSQVQVVLAYCSLARPSPGGCGWCGGPLPKRRKAWCGDRCANEFQKNHWWTLARRAAKRRDKYCCVRCGALPPPRAAARALRRKGRLEVNHVKPCLGRHSALSCSHHLDNLETLCPPCHRVHTRAHAQPLPSAL
;
A
#
# COMPACT_ATOMS: atom_id res chain seq x y z
N MET A 1 -25.36 -17.44 -14.60
CA MET A 1 -24.16 -16.82 -15.22
C MET A 1 -23.65 -15.72 -14.30
N SER A 2 -22.72 -16.05 -13.40
CA SER A 2 -22.16 -15.08 -12.45
C SER A 2 -21.02 -14.34 -13.15
N GLN A 3 -21.29 -13.14 -13.63
CA GLN A 3 -20.23 -12.30 -14.20
C GLN A 3 -19.29 -11.87 -13.08
N VAL A 4 -18.14 -12.55 -13.01
CA VAL A 4 -16.97 -12.05 -12.30
C VAL A 4 -16.49 -10.84 -13.09
N GLN A 5 -17.06 -9.67 -12.79
CA GLN A 5 -16.51 -8.39 -13.25
C GLN A 5 -15.07 -8.33 -12.73
N VAL A 6 -14.12 -8.53 -13.65
CA VAL A 6 -12.73 -8.14 -13.45
C VAL A 6 -12.77 -6.62 -13.32
N VAL A 7 -12.90 -6.14 -12.09
CA VAL A 7 -12.91 -4.72 -11.77
C VAL A 7 -11.51 -4.22 -12.07
N LEU A 8 -11.29 -3.71 -13.28
CA LEU A 8 -10.23 -2.75 -13.53
C LEU A 8 -10.55 -1.55 -12.64
N ALA A 9 -9.98 -1.55 -11.43
CA ALA A 9 -10.13 -0.47 -10.47
C ALA A 9 -9.45 0.74 -11.07
N TYR A 10 -10.22 1.66 -11.65
CA TYR A 10 -9.72 2.92 -12.17
C TYR A 10 -9.24 3.75 -10.98
N CYS A 11 -7.94 3.68 -10.76
CA CYS A 11 -7.34 4.16 -9.54
C CYS A 11 -6.98 5.63 -9.66
N SER A 12 -7.96 6.49 -9.38
CA SER A 12 -7.71 7.89 -9.09
C SER A 12 -8.49 8.31 -7.85
N LEU A 13 -8.03 9.34 -7.16
CA LEU A 13 -8.85 10.03 -6.16
C LEU A 13 -10.14 10.61 -6.78
N ALA A 14 -10.17 10.72 -8.11
CA ALA A 14 -11.37 11.03 -8.87
C ALA A 14 -12.24 9.78 -9.04
N ARG A 15 -13.55 9.98 -9.01
CA ARG A 15 -14.50 8.88 -9.20
C ARG A 15 -14.42 8.38 -10.65
N PRO A 16 -14.47 7.05 -10.88
CA PRO A 16 -14.51 6.50 -12.23
C PRO A 16 -15.75 6.92 -13.04
N SER A 17 -16.86 7.22 -12.36
CA SER A 17 -18.11 7.67 -12.97
C SER A 17 -18.83 8.71 -12.08
N PRO A 18 -19.38 9.80 -12.65
CA PRO A 18 -20.21 10.75 -11.92
C PRO A 18 -21.41 10.06 -11.25
N GLY A 19 -21.64 10.32 -9.96
CA GLY A 19 -22.71 9.66 -9.19
C GLY A 19 -22.49 8.17 -8.89
N GLY A 20 -21.45 7.54 -9.45
CA GLY A 20 -21.09 6.15 -9.21
C GLY A 20 -20.21 5.94 -7.98
N CYS A 21 -19.94 4.66 -7.69
CA CYS A 21 -18.99 4.23 -6.69
C CYS A 21 -17.59 4.77 -6.99
N GLY A 22 -16.94 5.40 -6.01
CA GLY A 22 -15.61 5.99 -6.19
C GLY A 22 -14.47 4.98 -6.41
N TRP A 23 -14.75 3.67 -6.32
CA TRP A 23 -13.74 2.62 -6.52
C TRP A 23 -13.99 1.85 -7.83
N CYS A 24 -15.19 1.31 -8.01
CA CYS A 24 -15.52 0.48 -9.17
C CYS A 24 -16.36 1.20 -10.23
N GLY A 25 -16.82 2.43 -9.98
CA GLY A 25 -17.73 3.16 -10.88
C GLY A 25 -19.18 2.66 -10.89
N GLY A 26 -19.47 1.49 -10.31
CA GLY A 26 -20.80 0.89 -10.30
C GLY A 26 -21.86 1.73 -9.57
N PRO A 27 -23.16 1.43 -9.80
CA PRO A 27 -24.26 2.18 -9.21
C PRO A 27 -24.25 2.12 -7.68
N LEU A 28 -24.65 3.22 -7.05
CA LEU A 28 -24.75 3.32 -5.60
C LEU A 28 -26.13 2.84 -5.12
N PRO A 29 -26.20 1.92 -4.14
CA PRO A 29 -27.46 1.57 -3.49
C PRO A 29 -28.11 2.79 -2.82
N LYS A 30 -29.42 2.73 -2.60
CA LYS A 30 -30.18 3.77 -1.89
C LYS A 30 -29.47 4.10 -0.55
N ARG A 31 -29.28 5.40 -0.28
CA ARG A 31 -28.57 5.98 0.88
C ARG A 31 -27.04 5.95 0.87
N ARG A 32 -26.36 5.18 0.00
CA ARG A 32 -24.89 5.24 -0.09
C ARG A 32 -24.46 6.38 -1.03
N LYS A 33 -23.44 7.14 -0.64
CA LYS A 33 -22.97 8.33 -1.41
C LYS A 33 -21.60 8.17 -2.05
N ALA A 34 -20.75 7.28 -1.55
CA ALA A 34 -19.35 7.16 -1.98
C ALA A 34 -18.99 5.77 -2.55
N TRP A 35 -19.52 4.70 -1.95
CA TRP A 35 -19.14 3.33 -2.30
C TRP A 35 -20.37 2.46 -2.48
N CYS A 36 -20.39 1.57 -3.47
CA CYS A 36 -21.51 0.66 -3.68
C CYS A 36 -21.62 -0.43 -2.61
N GLY A 37 -20.54 -0.69 -1.86
CA GLY A 37 -20.48 -1.71 -0.82
C GLY A 37 -19.20 -1.60 0.00
N ASP A 38 -19.14 -2.33 1.12
CA ASP A 38 -18.02 -2.25 2.06
C ASP A 38 -16.73 -2.79 1.45
N ARG A 39 -16.82 -3.75 0.53
CA ARG A 39 -15.70 -4.21 -0.29
C ARG A 39 -15.01 -3.04 -0.99
N CYS A 40 -15.76 -2.22 -1.72
CA CYS A 40 -15.21 -1.08 -2.47
C CYS A 40 -14.62 -0.01 -1.54
N ALA A 41 -15.30 0.27 -0.41
CA ALA A 41 -14.77 1.18 0.60
C ALA A 41 -13.44 0.69 1.17
N ASN A 42 -13.35 -0.61 1.50
CA ASN A 42 -12.16 -1.25 2.03
C ASN A 42 -11.00 -1.26 1.03
N GLU A 43 -11.26 -1.58 -0.25
CA GLU A 43 -10.22 -1.59 -1.27
C GLU A 43 -9.68 -0.19 -1.55
N PHE A 44 -10.55 0.83 -1.60
CA PHE A 44 -10.10 2.22 -1.69
C PHE A 44 -9.19 2.58 -0.53
N GLN A 45 -9.60 2.27 0.69
CA GLN A 45 -8.82 2.58 1.90
C GLN A 45 -7.46 1.86 1.94
N LYS A 46 -7.41 0.58 1.57
CA LYS A 46 -6.18 -0.22 1.50
C LYS A 46 -5.20 0.29 0.43
N ASN A 47 -5.65 1.08 -0.53
CA ASN A 47 -4.79 1.62 -1.58
C ASN A 47 -4.46 3.11 -1.37
N HIS A 48 -5.18 3.85 -0.52
CA HIS A 48 -4.99 5.30 -0.40
C HIS A 48 -4.61 5.79 0.99
N TRP A 49 -4.83 4.99 2.05
CA TRP A 49 -4.41 5.32 3.41
C TRP A 49 -3.20 4.51 3.83
N TRP A 50 -2.08 5.19 4.13
CA TRP A 50 -0.82 4.53 4.48
C TRP A 50 -0.95 3.46 5.56
N THR A 51 -1.64 3.75 6.66
CA THR A 51 -1.81 2.79 7.76
C THR A 51 -2.49 1.49 7.32
N LEU A 52 -3.47 1.58 6.41
CA LEU A 52 -4.24 0.44 5.92
C LEU A 52 -3.50 -0.27 4.78
N ALA A 53 -2.90 0.49 3.87
CA ALA A 53 -2.06 -0.02 2.80
C ALA A 53 -0.86 -0.79 3.34
N ARG A 54 -0.14 -0.23 4.31
CA ARG A 54 0.97 -0.91 5.00
C ARG A 54 0.54 -2.24 5.63
N ARG A 55 -0.64 -2.30 6.26
CA ARG A 55 -1.16 -3.54 6.84
C ARG A 55 -1.55 -4.54 5.75
N ALA A 56 -2.14 -4.07 4.65
CA ALA A 56 -2.54 -4.91 3.53
C ALA A 56 -1.34 -5.47 2.76
N ALA A 57 -0.29 -4.69 2.52
CA ALA A 57 0.97 -5.15 1.91
C ALA A 57 1.60 -6.30 2.74
N LYS A 58 1.72 -6.13 4.06
CA LYS A 58 2.25 -7.19 4.94
C LYS A 58 1.45 -8.47 4.87
N ARG A 59 0.11 -8.38 4.80
CA ARG A 59 -0.76 -9.57 4.67
C ARG A 59 -0.63 -10.22 3.29
N ARG A 60 -0.62 -9.44 2.22
CA ARG A 60 -0.39 -9.92 0.84
C ARG A 60 0.91 -10.70 0.76
N ASP A 61 1.96 -10.17 1.39
CA ASP A 61 3.30 -10.74 1.37
C ASP A 61 3.49 -11.86 2.41
N LYS A 62 2.41 -12.33 3.05
CA LYS A 62 2.41 -13.36 4.11
C LYS A 62 3.39 -13.07 5.25
N TYR A 63 3.63 -11.79 5.51
CA TYR A 63 4.63 -11.31 6.46
C TYR A 63 6.04 -11.81 6.16
N CYS A 64 6.41 -11.96 4.89
CA CYS A 64 7.75 -12.32 4.43
C CYS A 64 8.40 -11.16 3.68
N CYS A 65 9.74 -11.13 3.63
CA CYS A 65 10.44 -10.26 2.70
C CYS A 65 10.16 -10.72 1.25
N VAL A 66 9.64 -9.84 0.40
CA VAL A 66 9.31 -10.20 -1.00
C VAL A 66 10.56 -10.40 -1.87
N ARG A 67 11.71 -9.85 -1.47
CA ARG A 67 12.95 -9.96 -2.25
C ARG A 67 13.78 -11.20 -1.94
N CYS A 68 13.84 -11.61 -0.67
CA CYS A 68 14.70 -12.72 -0.24
C CYS A 68 13.97 -13.83 0.54
N GLY A 69 12.65 -13.72 0.74
CA GLY A 69 11.86 -14.71 1.46
C GLY A 69 12.02 -14.72 2.98
N ALA A 70 12.90 -13.89 3.54
CA ALA A 70 13.16 -13.86 4.99
C ALA A 70 11.88 -13.67 5.82
N LEU A 71 11.71 -14.54 6.82
CA LEU A 71 10.63 -14.51 7.79
C LEU A 71 10.90 -13.44 8.87
N PRO A 72 9.84 -12.93 9.54
CA PRO A 72 10.04 -12.02 10.66
C PRO A 72 10.65 -12.81 11.83
N PRO A 73 11.45 -12.16 12.69
CA PRO A 73 11.97 -12.83 13.87
C PRO A 73 10.83 -13.34 14.75
N PRO A 74 11.03 -14.43 15.51
CA PRO A 74 10.06 -14.91 16.49
C PRO A 74 9.59 -13.78 17.42
N ARG A 75 8.34 -13.81 17.89
CA ARG A 75 7.74 -12.71 18.69
C ARG A 75 8.60 -12.28 19.89
N ALA A 76 9.23 -13.24 20.57
CA ALA A 76 10.16 -12.97 21.68
C ALA A 76 11.37 -12.12 21.23
N ALA A 77 12.02 -12.52 20.14
CA ALA A 77 13.13 -11.78 19.54
C ALA A 77 12.69 -10.43 18.95
N ALA A 78 11.49 -10.34 18.38
CA ALA A 78 10.94 -9.10 17.82
C ALA A 78 10.74 -8.01 18.88
N ARG A 79 10.51 -8.37 20.15
CA ARG A 79 10.43 -7.41 21.27
C ARG A 79 11.82 -6.87 21.62
N ALA A 80 12.81 -7.75 21.68
CA ALA A 80 14.21 -7.41 21.97
C ALA A 80 14.86 -6.56 20.85
N LEU A 81 14.61 -6.91 19.58
CA LEU A 81 15.17 -6.24 18.40
C LEU A 81 14.54 -4.86 18.12
N ARG A 82 13.54 -4.43 18.92
CA ARG A 82 12.75 -3.21 18.72
C ARG A 82 12.37 -3.05 17.24
N ARG A 83 12.56 -1.87 16.64
CA ARG A 83 12.26 -1.61 15.22
C ARG A 83 13.30 -2.23 14.27
N LYS A 84 14.53 -2.48 14.72
CA LYS A 84 15.68 -2.83 13.87
C LYS A 84 15.59 -4.21 13.20
N GLY A 85 14.82 -5.14 13.76
CA GLY A 85 14.64 -6.49 13.21
C GLY A 85 13.30 -6.73 12.53
N ARG A 86 12.43 -5.71 12.43
CA ARG A 86 11.07 -5.89 11.92
C ARG A 86 11.03 -5.65 10.41
N LEU A 87 10.16 -6.38 9.72
CA LEU A 87 9.84 -6.11 8.32
C LEU A 87 9.28 -4.68 8.19
N GLU A 88 9.79 -3.97 7.20
CA GLU A 88 9.36 -2.63 6.80
C GLU A 88 8.52 -2.73 5.52
N VAL A 89 7.62 -1.78 5.32
CA VAL A 89 6.92 -1.67 4.04
C VAL A 89 7.46 -0.42 3.39
N ASN A 90 7.91 -0.59 2.16
CA ASN A 90 8.55 0.42 1.40
C ASN A 90 7.76 0.72 0.13
N HIS A 91 7.90 1.94 -0.36
CA HIS A 91 7.34 2.40 -1.62
C HIS A 91 8.32 2.14 -2.76
N VAL A 92 7.91 1.41 -3.80
CA VAL A 92 8.76 1.16 -4.99
C VAL A 92 9.05 2.48 -5.71
N LYS A 93 8.00 3.27 -5.99
CA LYS A 93 8.10 4.68 -6.37
C LYS A 93 7.99 5.52 -5.10
N PRO A 94 9.05 6.24 -4.68
CA PRO A 94 9.07 6.96 -3.41
C PRO A 94 7.92 7.96 -3.27
N CYS A 95 7.37 8.07 -2.06
CA CYS A 95 6.32 9.06 -1.76
C CYS A 95 6.86 10.41 -1.23
N LEU A 96 8.20 10.58 -1.18
CA LEU A 96 8.90 11.81 -0.79
C LEU A 96 8.38 12.43 0.53
N GLY A 97 8.17 11.60 1.55
CA GLY A 97 7.71 12.04 2.88
C GLY A 97 6.21 12.27 3.01
N ARG A 98 5.42 12.10 1.94
CA ARG A 98 3.96 12.36 1.93
C ARG A 98 3.13 11.19 2.48
N HIS A 99 3.62 10.51 3.53
CA HIS A 99 2.95 9.35 4.13
C HIS A 99 1.66 9.69 4.90
N SER A 100 1.49 10.94 5.32
CA SER A 100 0.32 11.40 6.08
C SER A 100 -0.89 11.71 5.20
N ALA A 101 -0.68 11.93 3.89
CA ALA A 101 -1.72 12.33 2.97
C ALA A 101 -2.44 11.12 2.37
N LEU A 102 -3.73 11.28 2.10
CA LEU A 102 -4.45 10.39 1.19
C LEU A 102 -3.81 10.51 -0.20
N SER A 103 -3.29 9.42 -0.76
CA SER A 103 -2.51 9.46 -2.00
C SER A 103 -2.53 8.15 -2.76
N CYS A 104 -2.47 8.23 -4.09
CA CYS A 104 -2.24 7.08 -4.97
C CYS A 104 -0.86 6.44 -4.77
N SER A 105 0.08 7.13 -4.10
CA SER A 105 1.39 6.54 -3.80
C SER A 105 1.26 5.28 -2.93
N HIS A 106 0.15 5.10 -2.21
CA HIS A 106 -0.07 3.96 -1.32
C HIS A 106 -0.72 2.75 -1.99
N HIS A 107 -0.89 2.75 -3.32
CA HIS A 107 -1.43 1.58 -4.03
C HIS A 107 -0.56 0.36 -3.74
N LEU A 108 -1.21 -0.79 -3.55
CA LEU A 108 -0.52 -2.00 -3.08
C LEU A 108 0.59 -2.44 -4.05
N ASP A 109 0.39 -2.30 -5.35
CA ASP A 109 1.39 -2.58 -6.38
C ASP A 109 2.65 -1.70 -6.27
N ASN A 110 2.51 -0.50 -5.69
CA ASN A 110 3.63 0.38 -5.36
C ASN A 110 4.28 0.08 -4.00
N LEU A 111 3.86 -0.97 -3.29
CA LEU A 111 4.38 -1.32 -1.97
C LEU A 111 5.10 -2.67 -1.97
N GLU A 112 6.23 -2.75 -1.27
CA GLU A 112 6.99 -3.98 -1.03
C GLU A 112 7.27 -4.18 0.47
N THR A 113 7.04 -5.38 1.01
CA THR A 113 7.45 -5.74 2.38
C THR A 113 8.89 -6.26 2.37
N LEU A 114 9.80 -5.58 3.05
CA LEU A 114 11.24 -5.86 3.04
C LEU A 114 11.77 -6.15 4.44
N CYS A 115 12.78 -7.03 4.51
CA CYS A 115 13.61 -7.16 5.71
C CYS A 115 14.60 -5.98 5.81
N PRO A 116 15.15 -5.69 7.01
CA PRO A 116 16.07 -4.56 7.18
C PRO A 116 17.27 -4.54 6.22
N PRO A 117 17.93 -5.68 5.91
CA PRO A 117 18.98 -5.71 4.88
C PRO A 117 18.50 -5.28 3.50
N CYS A 118 17.42 -5.88 2.99
CA CYS A 118 16.85 -5.52 1.68
C CYS A 118 16.33 -4.07 1.64
N HIS A 119 15.78 -3.59 2.75
CA HIS A 119 15.31 -2.21 2.86
C HIS A 119 16.47 -1.22 2.72
N ARG A 120 17.61 -1.46 3.38
CA ARG A 120 18.80 -0.60 3.23
C ARG A 120 19.32 -0.54 1.79
N VAL A 121 19.30 -1.68 1.09
CA VAL A 121 19.66 -1.73 -0.34
C VAL A 121 18.73 -0.87 -1.16
N HIS A 122 17.41 -0.97 -0.92
CA HIS A 122 16.43 -0.10 -1.56
C HIS A 122 16.69 1.38 -1.24
N THR A 123 16.79 1.76 0.04
CA THR A 123 17.01 3.16 0.44
C THR A 123 18.27 3.75 -0.20
N ARG A 124 19.36 2.98 -0.28
CA ARG A 124 20.60 3.43 -0.93
C ARG A 124 20.41 3.68 -2.42
N ALA A 125 19.64 2.84 -3.12
CA ALA A 125 19.36 3.03 -4.54
C ALA A 125 18.54 4.30 -4.84
N HIS A 126 17.76 4.77 -3.87
CA HIS A 126 16.94 5.99 -3.99
C HIS A 126 17.53 7.21 -3.29
N ALA A 127 18.71 7.09 -2.67
CA ALA A 127 19.45 8.25 -2.19
C ALA A 127 20.02 8.98 -3.41
N GLN A 128 19.37 10.07 -3.82
CA GLN A 128 20.02 10.98 -4.77
C GLN A 128 21.26 11.59 -4.09
N PRO A 129 22.39 11.75 -4.80
CA PRO A 129 23.45 12.61 -4.30
C PRO A 129 22.85 14.00 -4.09
N LEU A 130 23.19 14.64 -2.97
CA LEU A 130 22.87 16.05 -2.75
C LEU A 130 23.41 16.84 -3.95
N PRO A 131 22.65 17.79 -4.52
CA PRO A 131 23.20 18.63 -5.58
C PRO A 131 24.45 19.31 -5.03
N SER A 132 25.59 19.15 -5.72
CA SER A 132 26.82 19.88 -5.39
C SER A 132 26.49 21.36 -5.36
N ALA A 133 26.71 22.00 -4.21
CA ALA A 133 26.64 23.44 -4.09
C ALA A 133 27.67 24.04 -5.07
N LEU A 134 27.19 24.80 -6.04
CA LEU A 134 27.99 25.71 -6.87
C LEU A 134 28.24 27.00 -6.09
#